data_AF-A0A2G9TC84-F1
#
_entry.id   AF-A0A2G9TC84-F1
#
_cell.length_a   1.000
_cell.length_b   1.000
_cell.length_c   1.000
_cell.angle_alpha   90.00
_cell.angle_beta   90.00
_cell.angle_gamma   90.00
#
_symmetry.space_group_name_H-M   'P 1'
#
loop_
_entity.id
_entity.type
_entity.pdbx_description
1 polymer ?
#
loop_
_entity_poly.entity_id
_entity_poly.type
_entity_poly.pdbx_seq_one_letter_code
_entity_poly.pdbx_strand_id
1 'polypeptide(L)'
;VELKQISVPSSNAQKAVQLREKIAKIVCSDREILETGTRAFVCHIESYVKHDCNIVCGLKDLDVAGLAHAYGLLRLPKMRELSGRKDLDKFQRSDIDTSTIKYANPALENKRGEIMSAKHEKRVKAMKEKLAKKNAEKKSANKKLKTKNGVKSTAKPE
;
A
#
# COMPACT_ATOMS: atom_id res chain seq x y z
N VAL A 1 -15.25 20.65 15.52
CA VAL A 1 -16.66 20.27 15.80
C VAL A 1 -16.68 18.76 15.80
N GLU A 2 -16.80 18.13 16.98
CA GLU A 2 -16.85 16.66 17.05
C GLU A 2 -18.26 16.20 16.66
N LEU A 3 -18.35 15.38 15.62
CA LEU A 3 -19.62 14.85 15.12
C LEU A 3 -20.12 13.77 16.11
N LYS A 4 -21.29 14.00 16.71
CA LYS A 4 -21.95 13.01 17.57
C LYS A 4 -22.52 11.88 16.73
N GLN A 5 -22.31 10.64 17.17
CA GLN A 5 -22.80 9.44 16.49
C GLN A 5 -24.34 9.38 16.58
N ILE A 6 -25.02 9.59 15.44
CA ILE A 6 -26.47 9.42 15.33
C ILE A 6 -26.73 7.96 14.94
N SER A 7 -27.33 7.19 15.85
CA SER A 7 -27.76 5.82 15.57
C SER A 7 -29.07 5.83 14.79
N VAL A 8 -28.97 5.90 13.46
CA VAL A 8 -30.13 5.67 12.59
C VAL A 8 -30.44 4.17 12.62
N PRO A 9 -31.68 3.73 12.89
CA PRO A 9 -32.06 2.33 12.83
C PRO A 9 -32.10 1.88 11.37
N SER A 10 -30.92 1.61 10.79
CA SER A 10 -30.85 1.05 9.43
C SER A 10 -31.10 -0.45 9.49
N SER A 11 -32.03 -0.89 8.64
CA SER A 11 -32.49 -2.27 8.54
C SER A 11 -31.32 -3.23 8.26
N ASN A 12 -31.02 -4.02 9.29
CA ASN A 12 -30.26 -5.27 9.37
C ASN A 12 -28.78 -5.22 8.91
N ALA A 13 -27.87 -5.09 9.88
CA ALA A 13 -26.43 -5.37 9.73
C ALA A 13 -26.15 -6.67 8.95
N GLN A 14 -27.01 -7.69 9.10
CA GLN A 14 -26.94 -8.94 8.32
C GLN A 14 -27.08 -8.72 6.81
N LYS A 15 -27.97 -7.85 6.35
CA LYS A 15 -28.12 -7.53 4.91
C LYS A 15 -26.87 -6.82 4.38
N ALA A 16 -26.24 -5.97 5.19
CA ALA A 16 -24.99 -5.31 4.83
C ALA A 16 -23.84 -6.33 4.67
N VAL A 17 -23.75 -7.33 5.54
CA VAL A 17 -22.77 -8.42 5.39
C VAL A 17 -23.04 -9.23 4.12
N GLN A 18 -24.29 -9.62 3.86
CA GLN A 18 -24.65 -10.33 2.63
C GLN A 18 -24.32 -9.53 1.36
N LEU A 19 -24.54 -8.22 1.39
CA LEU A 19 -24.19 -7.34 0.28
C LEU A 19 -22.67 -7.28 0.07
N ARG A 20 -21.88 -7.17 1.16
CA ARG A 20 -20.41 -7.18 1.09
C ARG A 20 -19.90 -8.48 0.47
N GLU A 21 -20.46 -9.62 0.84
CA GLU A 21 -20.09 -10.91 0.25
C GLU A 21 -20.40 -10.97 -1.25
N LYS A 22 -21.55 -10.43 -1.68
CA LYS A 22 -21.90 -10.34 -3.11
C LYS A 22 -20.92 -9.44 -3.87
N ILE A 23 -20.59 -8.28 -3.31
CA ILE A 23 -19.62 -7.37 -3.91
C ILE A 23 -18.25 -8.04 -4.00
N ALA A 24 -17.80 -8.74 -2.94
CA ALA A 24 -16.54 -9.46 -2.95
C ALA A 24 -16.49 -10.52 -4.07
N LYS A 25 -17.58 -11.26 -4.30
CA LYS A 25 -17.67 -12.22 -5.41
C LYS A 25 -17.51 -11.56 -6.78
N ILE A 26 -18.15 -10.40 -6.99
CA ILE A 26 -18.02 -9.62 -8.24
C ILE A 26 -16.58 -9.14 -8.42
N VAL A 27 -15.98 -8.58 -7.37
CA VAL A 27 -14.61 -8.07 -7.40
C VAL A 27 -13.57 -9.19 -7.63
N CYS A 28 -13.86 -10.41 -7.17
CA CYS A 28 -13.00 -11.57 -7.41
C CYS A 28 -13.14 -12.15 -8.82
N SER A 29 -14.23 -11.84 -9.53
CA SER A 29 -14.46 -12.35 -10.88
C SER A 29 -13.60 -11.65 -11.92
N ASP A 30 -13.33 -10.36 -11.73
CA ASP A 30 -12.53 -9.57 -12.66
C ASP A 30 -11.60 -8.60 -11.94
N ARG A 31 -10.31 -8.71 -12.28
CA ARG A 31 -9.28 -7.82 -11.76
C ARG A 31 -9.48 -6.37 -12.17
N GLU A 32 -10.08 -6.09 -13.33
CA GLU A 32 -10.32 -4.71 -13.76
C GLU A 32 -11.25 -3.98 -12.79
N ILE A 33 -12.28 -4.66 -12.31
CA ILE A 33 -13.21 -4.14 -11.29
C ILE A 33 -12.49 -3.90 -9.98
N LEU A 34 -11.63 -4.84 -9.55
CA LEU A 34 -10.82 -4.69 -8.32
C LEU A 34 -9.92 -3.45 -8.38
N GLU A 35 -9.18 -3.28 -9.49
CA GLU A 35 -8.25 -2.17 -9.65
C GLU A 35 -8.98 -0.83 -9.78
N THR A 36 -10.11 -0.82 -10.49
CA THR A 36 -10.97 0.36 -10.64
C THR A 36 -11.59 0.78 -9.31
N GLY A 37 -12.10 -0.18 -8.52
CA GLY A 37 -12.62 0.09 -7.17
C GLY A 37 -11.55 0.65 -6.24
N THR A 38 -10.33 0.10 -6.30
CA THR A 38 -9.19 0.61 -5.53
C THR A 38 -8.82 2.03 -5.96
N ARG A 39 -8.76 2.30 -7.26
CA ARG A 39 -8.47 3.62 -7.81
C ARG A 39 -9.54 4.65 -7.44
N ALA A 40 -10.81 4.27 -7.49
CA ALA A 40 -11.92 5.13 -7.13
C ALA A 40 -11.86 5.53 -5.65
N PHE A 41 -11.57 4.58 -4.76
CA PHE A 41 -11.39 4.87 -3.33
C PHE A 41 -10.21 5.82 -3.08
N VAL A 42 -9.06 5.58 -3.71
CA VAL A 42 -7.88 6.46 -3.59
C VAL A 42 -8.22 7.88 -4.06
N CYS A 43 -8.86 8.01 -5.23
CA CYS A 43 -9.29 9.29 -5.77
C CYS A 43 -10.25 10.02 -4.82
N HIS A 44 -11.21 9.29 -4.22
CA HIS A 44 -12.14 9.85 -3.26
C HIS A 44 -11.43 10.41 -2.01
N ILE A 45 -10.49 9.66 -1.44
CA ILE A 45 -9.74 10.15 -0.26
C ILE A 45 -8.87 11.34 -0.64
N GLU A 46 -8.18 11.31 -1.77
CA GLU A 46 -7.36 12.43 -2.23
C GLU A 46 -8.17 13.69 -2.49
N SER A 47 -9.31 13.57 -3.16
CA SER A 47 -10.19 14.71 -3.41
C SER A 47 -10.74 15.26 -2.10
N TYR A 48 -11.10 14.39 -1.15
CA TYR A 48 -11.57 14.80 0.16
C TYR A 48 -10.53 15.64 0.93
N VAL A 49 -9.25 15.28 0.85
CA VAL A 49 -8.16 16.04 1.49
C VAL A 49 -7.90 17.37 0.79
N LYS A 50 -7.97 17.40 -0.55
CA LYS A 50 -7.60 18.57 -1.36
C LYS A 50 -8.69 19.64 -1.42
N HIS A 51 -9.96 19.27 -1.25
CA HIS A 51 -11.10 20.18 -1.41
C HIS A 51 -11.75 20.57 -0.07
N ASP A 52 -12.69 21.51 -0.16
CA ASP A 52 -13.40 22.11 0.98
C ASP A 52 -14.23 21.11 1.80
N CYS A 53 -14.39 19.87 1.33
CA CYS A 53 -15.02 18.80 2.11
C CYS A 53 -14.34 18.60 3.47
N ASN A 54 -13.01 18.73 3.54
CA ASN A 54 -12.25 18.64 4.78
C ASN A 54 -12.52 19.81 5.75
N ILE A 55 -13.04 20.94 5.27
CA ILE A 55 -13.37 22.11 6.10
C ILE A 55 -14.64 21.84 6.92
N VAL A 56 -15.64 21.22 6.30
CA VAL A 56 -16.94 20.94 6.94
C VAL A 56 -16.90 19.62 7.71
N CYS A 57 -16.33 18.58 7.10
CA CYS A 57 -16.21 17.26 7.69
C CYS A 57 -14.74 16.86 7.63
N GLY A 58 -14.06 16.87 8.78
CA GLY A 58 -12.63 16.55 8.81
C GLY A 58 -12.38 15.09 8.42
N LEU A 59 -11.27 14.82 7.72
CA LEU A 59 -10.85 13.45 7.37
C LEU A 59 -10.69 12.53 8.60
N LYS A 60 -10.43 13.11 9.79
CA LYS A 60 -10.31 12.37 11.06
C LYS A 60 -11.63 11.73 11.49
N ASP A 61 -12.75 12.42 11.24
CA ASP A 61 -14.08 11.99 11.66
C ASP A 61 -14.75 11.09 10.60
N LEU A 62 -14.12 10.95 9.43
CA LEU A 62 -14.62 10.10 8.34
C LEU A 62 -14.38 8.61 8.64
N ASP A 63 -15.46 7.82 8.59
CA ASP A 63 -15.40 6.36 8.64
C ASP A 63 -14.86 5.77 7.33
N VAL A 64 -13.53 5.75 7.23
CA VAL A 64 -12.82 5.19 6.08
C VAL A 64 -12.98 3.67 5.99
N ALA A 65 -13.17 2.96 7.10
CA ALA A 65 -13.36 1.51 7.07
C ALA A 65 -14.72 1.17 6.44
N GLY A 66 -15.79 1.84 6.86
CA GLY A 66 -17.12 1.72 6.24
C GLY A 66 -17.10 2.11 4.76
N LEU A 67 -16.43 3.21 4.42
CA LEU A 67 -16.26 3.64 3.03
C LEU A 67 -15.53 2.59 2.20
N ALA A 68 -14.45 2.01 2.73
CA ALA A 68 -13.69 0.98 2.04
C ALA A 68 -14.53 -0.28 1.76
N HIS A 69 -15.43 -0.64 2.68
CA HIS A 69 -16.39 -1.72 2.46
C HIS A 69 -17.42 -1.39 1.37
N ALA A 70 -17.88 -0.14 1.30
CA ALA A 70 -18.80 0.30 0.25
C ALA A 70 -18.18 0.24 -1.16
N TYR A 71 -16.89 0.55 -1.28
CA TYR A 71 -16.14 0.40 -2.53
C TYR A 71 -15.73 -1.05 -2.85
N GLY A 72 -16.05 -2.03 -2.00
CA GLY A 72 -15.75 -3.44 -2.26
C GLY A 72 -14.26 -3.78 -2.18
N LEU A 73 -13.48 -3.01 -1.42
CA LEU A 73 -12.05 -3.29 -1.27
C LEU A 73 -11.82 -4.62 -0.57
N LEU A 74 -10.99 -5.47 -1.16
CA LEU A 74 -10.48 -6.70 -0.53
C LEU A 74 -9.33 -6.38 0.45
N ARG A 75 -8.53 -5.38 0.10
CA ARG A 75 -7.38 -4.91 0.87
C ARG A 75 -7.26 -3.40 0.79
N LEU A 76 -6.96 -2.77 1.92
CA LEU A 76 -6.71 -1.33 1.97
C LEU A 76 -5.41 -0.94 1.24
N PRO A 77 -5.44 0.07 0.35
CA PRO A 77 -4.24 0.63 -0.24
C PRO A 77 -3.42 1.39 0.82
N LYS A 78 -2.09 1.39 0.67
CA LYS A 78 -1.20 2.16 1.54
C LYS A 78 -1.15 3.61 1.06
N MET A 79 -1.74 4.52 1.81
CA MET A 79 -1.83 5.95 1.53
C MET A 79 -1.16 6.75 2.63
N ARG A 80 -0.52 7.89 2.30
CA ARG A 80 0.12 8.76 3.30
C ARG A 80 -0.94 9.47 4.17
N GLU A 81 -2.07 9.77 3.57
CA GLU A 81 -3.25 10.44 4.12
C GLU A 81 -3.95 9.58 5.18
N LEU A 82 -3.85 8.26 5.05
CA LEU A 82 -4.44 7.28 5.96
C LEU A 82 -3.40 6.71 6.95
N SER A 83 -2.14 7.09 6.82
CA SER A 83 -1.05 6.56 7.65
C SER A 83 -1.20 7.01 9.10
N GLY A 84 -1.25 6.07 10.04
CA GLY A 84 -1.33 6.35 11.48
C GLY A 84 -2.75 6.43 12.06
N ARG A 85 -3.80 6.20 11.25
CA ARG A 85 -5.18 6.09 11.76
C ARG A 85 -5.45 4.73 12.39
N LYS A 86 -6.01 4.72 13.61
CA LYS A 86 -6.45 3.51 14.33
C LYS A 86 -7.76 2.94 13.80
N ASP A 87 -8.62 3.75 13.18
CA ASP A 87 -9.92 3.28 12.66
C ASP A 87 -9.79 2.28 11.51
N LEU A 88 -8.62 2.20 10.86
CA LEU A 88 -8.37 1.24 9.81
C LEU A 88 -8.30 -0.21 10.33
N ASP A 89 -8.09 -0.39 11.64
CA ASP A 89 -8.10 -1.72 12.26
C ASP A 89 -9.51 -2.33 12.27
N LYS A 90 -10.56 -1.49 12.16
CA LYS A 90 -11.96 -1.94 12.05
C LYS A 90 -12.28 -2.54 10.67
N PHE A 91 -11.39 -2.37 9.69
CA PHE A 91 -11.60 -2.89 8.34
C PHE A 91 -11.45 -4.41 8.32
N GLN A 92 -12.54 -5.11 7.97
CA GLN A 92 -12.53 -6.55 7.77
C GLN A 92 -11.82 -6.90 6.45
N ARG A 93 -10.59 -7.40 6.57
CA ARG A 93 -9.83 -7.88 5.41
C ARG A 93 -10.44 -9.21 4.92
N SER A 94 -10.58 -9.35 3.61
CA SER A 94 -10.90 -10.65 3.02
C SER A 94 -9.64 -11.51 2.97
N ASP A 95 -9.77 -12.81 3.22
CA ASP A 95 -8.67 -13.79 3.13
C ASP A 95 -8.24 -14.12 1.69
N ILE A 96 -8.84 -13.45 0.70
CA ILE A 96 -8.63 -13.71 -0.72
C ILE A 96 -7.31 -13.08 -1.18
N ASP A 97 -6.44 -13.89 -1.77
CA ASP A 97 -5.21 -13.38 -2.37
C ASP A 97 -5.49 -12.66 -3.69
N THR A 98 -5.48 -11.33 -3.61
CA THR A 98 -5.59 -10.40 -4.75
C THR A 98 -4.59 -10.66 -5.89
N SER A 99 -3.49 -11.39 -5.64
CA SER A 99 -2.50 -11.70 -6.68
C SER A 99 -3.02 -12.72 -7.71
N THR A 100 -3.91 -13.61 -7.28
CA THR A 100 -4.44 -14.74 -8.06
C THR A 100 -5.59 -14.36 -8.98
N ILE A 101 -6.22 -13.21 -8.76
CA ILE A 101 -7.32 -12.70 -9.58
C ILE A 101 -6.77 -12.33 -10.96
N LYS A 102 -7.39 -12.91 -12.00
CA LYS A 102 -7.07 -12.69 -13.42
C LYS A 102 -7.99 -11.62 -14.01
N TYR A 103 -7.55 -10.95 -15.07
CA TYR A 103 -8.48 -10.15 -15.88
C TYR A 103 -9.44 -11.07 -16.63
N ALA A 104 -10.69 -10.64 -16.77
CA ALA A 104 -11.64 -11.32 -17.66
C ALA A 104 -11.18 -11.24 -19.13
N ASN A 105 -10.48 -10.16 -19.50
CA ASN A 105 -9.97 -9.95 -20.86
C ASN A 105 -8.54 -10.52 -21.05
N PRO A 106 -8.33 -11.48 -21.97
CA PRO A 106 -7.02 -12.09 -22.20
C PRO A 106 -5.95 -11.10 -22.72
N ALA A 107 -6.34 -10.04 -23.44
CA ALA A 107 -5.39 -9.04 -23.93
C ALA A 107 -4.80 -8.20 -22.78
N LEU A 108 -5.60 -7.92 -21.75
CA LEU A 108 -5.14 -7.20 -20.55
C LEU A 108 -4.24 -8.08 -19.69
N GLU A 109 -4.51 -9.39 -19.62
CA GLU A 109 -3.65 -10.33 -18.88
C GLU A 109 -2.27 -10.47 -19.54
N ASN A 110 -2.19 -10.49 -20.87
CA ASN A 110 -0.90 -10.50 -21.58
C ASN A 110 -0.09 -9.22 -21.29
N LYS A 111 -0.73 -8.04 -21.38
CA LYS A 111 -0.10 -6.75 -21.02
C LYS A 111 0.37 -6.74 -19.57
N ARG A 112 -0.41 -7.33 -18.66
CA ARG A 112 0.00 -7.47 -17.24
C ARG A 112 1.24 -8.32 -17.12
N GLY A 113 1.32 -9.45 -17.81
CA GLY A 113 2.50 -10.32 -17.85
C GLY A 113 3.77 -9.53 -18.22
N GLU A 114 3.69 -8.75 -19.30
CA GLU A 114 4.78 -7.89 -19.77
C GLU A 114 5.18 -6.80 -18.75
N ILE A 115 4.19 -6.13 -18.15
CA ILE A 115 4.45 -5.11 -17.13
C ILE A 115 5.09 -5.74 -15.88
N MET A 116 4.65 -6.94 -15.49
CA MET A 116 5.15 -7.65 -14.32
C MET A 116 6.59 -8.14 -14.53
N SER A 117 6.92 -8.69 -15.70
CA SER A 117 8.30 -9.09 -16.03
C SER A 117 9.22 -7.88 -16.07
N ALA A 118 8.82 -6.79 -16.74
CA ALA A 118 9.60 -5.56 -16.80
C ALA A 118 9.82 -4.94 -15.41
N LYS A 119 8.81 -4.96 -14.53
CA LYS A 119 8.94 -4.52 -13.13
C LYS A 119 9.89 -5.41 -12.33
N HIS A 120 9.82 -6.73 -12.51
CA HIS A 120 10.69 -7.68 -11.84
C HIS A 120 12.15 -7.46 -12.23
N GLU A 121 12.43 -7.35 -13.53
CA GLU A 121 13.78 -7.08 -14.03
C GLU A 121 14.35 -5.77 -13.49
N LYS A 122 13.56 -4.69 -13.50
CA LYS A 122 13.96 -3.39 -12.93
C LYS A 122 14.28 -3.52 -11.44
N ARG A 123 13.48 -4.26 -10.67
CA ARG A 123 13.72 -4.50 -9.24
C ARG A 123 15.01 -5.29 -9.00
N VAL A 124 15.27 -6.34 -9.78
CA VAL A 124 16.48 -7.16 -9.67
C VAL A 124 17.72 -6.34 -10.01
N LYS A 125 17.69 -5.54 -11.08
CA LYS A 125 18.78 -4.63 -11.45
C LYS A 125 19.06 -3.62 -10.34
N ALA A 126 18.03 -2.93 -9.84
CA ALA A 126 18.16 -1.97 -8.74
C ALA A 126 18.69 -2.62 -7.45
N MET A 127 18.29 -3.87 -7.14
CA MET A 127 18.80 -4.60 -5.98
C MET A 127 20.29 -4.95 -6.13
N LYS A 128 20.69 -5.44 -7.30
CA LYS A 128 22.10 -5.74 -7.60
C LYS A 128 22.98 -4.49 -7.53
N GLU A 129 22.52 -3.36 -8.07
CA GLU A 129 23.23 -2.08 -7.97
C GLU A 129 23.36 -1.59 -6.53
N LYS A 130 22.30 -1.68 -5.73
CA LYS A 130 22.36 -1.34 -4.29
C LYS A 130 23.32 -2.25 -3.54
N LEU A 131 23.35 -3.55 -3.85
CA LEU A 131 24.27 -4.49 -3.23
C LEU A 131 25.73 -4.18 -3.62
N ALA A 132 25.98 -3.86 -4.88
CA ALA A 132 27.30 -3.48 -5.38
C ALA A 132 27.82 -2.19 -4.73
N LYS A 133 26.98 -1.15 -4.61
CA LYS A 133 27.32 0.10 -3.90
C LYS A 133 27.65 -0.16 -2.43
N LYS A 134 26.81 -0.93 -1.74
CA LYS A 134 27.03 -1.29 -0.32
C LYS A 134 28.32 -2.11 -0.12
N ASN A 135 28.68 -2.96 -1.08
CA ASN A 135 29.94 -3.72 -1.04
C ASN A 135 31.17 -2.84 -1.33
N ALA A 136 31.05 -1.85 -2.22
CA ALA A 136 32.12 -0.89 -2.50
C ALA A 136 32.38 0.04 -1.29
N GLU A 137 31.32 0.51 -0.63
CA GLU A 137 31.40 1.31 0.60
C GLU A 137 32.01 0.53 1.78
N LYS A 138 31.66 -0.75 1.93
CA LYS A 138 32.29 -1.62 2.94
C LYS A 138 33.78 -1.85 2.67
N LYS A 139 34.17 -2.03 1.40
CA LYS A 139 35.58 -2.20 1.01
C LYS A 139 36.39 -0.92 1.26
N SER A 140 35.84 0.26 0.97
CA SER A 140 36.53 1.53 1.21
C SER A 140 36.63 1.86 2.70
N ALA A 141 35.59 1.55 3.50
CA ALA A 141 35.63 1.68 4.96
C ALA A 141 36.67 0.75 5.61
N ASN A 142 36.75 -0.51 5.15
CA ASN A 142 37.73 -1.47 5.67
C ASN A 142 39.18 -1.09 5.27
N LYS A 143 39.38 -0.52 4.08
CA LYS A 143 40.68 0.02 3.66
C LYS A 143 41.13 1.20 4.54
N LYS A 144 40.21 2.11 4.90
CA LYS A 144 40.48 3.24 5.81
C LYS A 144 40.78 2.79 7.25
N LEU A 145 40.14 1.73 7.75
CA LEU A 145 40.40 1.18 9.08
C LEU A 145 41.80 0.54 9.17
N LYS A 146 42.23 -0.17 8.11
CA LYS A 146 43.57 -0.76 8.03
C LYS A 146 44.70 0.27 7.92
N THR A 147 44.46 1.42 7.27
CA THR A 147 45.46 2.50 7.18
C THR A 147 45.64 3.24 8.50
N LYS A 148 44.59 3.37 9.32
CA LYS A 148 44.69 3.98 10.67
C LYS A 148 45.44 3.12 11.68
N ASN A 149 45.40 1.79 11.56
CA ASN A 149 46.11 0.88 12.46
C ASN A 149 47.57 0.59 12.04
N GLY A 150 48.00 1.07 10.87
CA GLY A 150 49.36 0.86 10.33
C GLY A 150 50.38 1.94 10.67
N VAL A 151 50.02 2.99 11.42
CA VAL A 151 50.92 4.09 11.81
C VAL A 151 51.09 4.10 13.33
N LYS A 152 51.70 3.04 13.88
CA LYS A 152 52.20 3.01 15.27
C LYS A 152 53.25 1.90 15.48
N SER A 153 54.25 1.84 14.61
CA SER A 153 55.52 1.16 14.91
C SER A 153 56.63 1.79 14.08
N THR A 154 57.79 2.01 14.69
CA THR A 154 59.02 2.66 14.15
C THR A 154 58.98 4.20 14.19
N ALA A 155 59.91 4.93 14.80
CA ALA A 155 61.25 4.60 15.29
C ALA A 155 61.66 5.53 16.45
N LYS A 156 62.35 4.98 17.46
CA LYS A 156 63.31 5.67 18.35
C LYS A 156 64.61 4.87 18.23
N PRO A 157 65.67 5.47 17.67
CA PRO A 157 66.91 5.75 18.42
C PRO A 157 67.48 7.12 17.99
N GLU A 158 68.38 7.81 18.67
CA GLU A 158 69.33 7.56 19.76
C GLU A 158 69.57 8.92 20.46
#